data_AF-A0A420D514-F1
#
_entry.id   AF-A0A420D514-F1
#
_cell.length_a   1.000
_cell.length_b   1.000
_cell.length_c   1.000
_cell.angle_alpha   90.00
_cell.angle_beta   90.00
_cell.angle_gamma   90.00
#
_symmetry.space_group_name_H-M   'P 1'
#
loop_
_entity.id
_entity.type
_entity.pdbx_description
1 polymer ?
#
loop_
_entity_poly.entity_id
_entity_poly.type
_entity_poly.pdbx_seq_one_letter_code
_entity_poly.pdbx_strand_id
1 'polypeptide(L)'
;MSRKIRYNAKARTDLNRLYDFLLDRDAATAERALDAIVECVMGLAQYPNTGRKIEQDGQLFRELVIPFGRAGYLALYQVSPAGDVNILAIRHQREDDYR
;
A
#
# COMPACT_ATOMS: atom_id res chain seq x y z
N MET A 1 3.03 -22.93 0.41
CA MET A 1 1.77 -22.21 0.76
C MET A 1 1.93 -20.77 0.29
N SER A 2 1.25 -20.34 -0.76
CA SER A 2 1.22 -18.93 -1.16
C SER A 2 0.13 -18.21 -0.36
N ARG A 3 0.51 -17.14 0.34
CA ARG A 3 -0.45 -16.27 1.04
C ARG A 3 -1.23 -15.44 0.03
N LYS A 4 -2.51 -15.18 0.29
CA LYS A 4 -3.31 -14.31 -0.57
C LYS A 4 -3.16 -12.86 -0.16
N ILE A 5 -3.11 -11.98 -1.15
CA ILE A 5 -3.17 -10.53 -0.95
C ILE A 5 -4.54 -10.05 -1.40
N ARG A 6 -5.21 -9.26 -0.56
CA ARG A 6 -6.53 -8.70 -0.84
C ARG A 6 -6.51 -7.20 -0.60
N TYR A 7 -7.13 -6.46 -1.51
CA TYR A 7 -7.40 -5.05 -1.33
C TYR A 7 -8.86 -4.87 -0.92
N ASN A 8 -9.10 -4.14 0.17
CA ASN A 8 -10.45 -3.70 0.52
C ASN A 8 -10.93 -2.63 -0.49
N ALA A 9 -12.17 -2.17 -0.34
CA ALA A 9 -12.75 -1.17 -1.23
C ALA A 9 -11.95 0.15 -1.20
N LYS A 10 -11.56 0.61 -0.01
CA LYS A 10 -10.80 1.85 0.16
C LYS A 10 -9.44 1.81 -0.56
N ALA A 11 -8.66 0.75 -0.37
CA ALA A 11 -7.34 0.61 -1.01
C ALA A 11 -7.44 0.59 -2.55
N ARG A 12 -8.53 0.04 -3.11
CA ARG A 12 -8.78 0.09 -4.56
C ARG A 12 -9.10 1.51 -5.02
N THR A 13 -9.96 2.22 -4.30
CA THR A 13 -10.26 3.62 -4.59
C THR A 13 -9.01 4.50 -4.48
N ASP A 14 -8.18 4.25 -3.47
CA ASP A 14 -6.91 4.93 -3.28
C ASP A 14 -5.97 4.72 -4.47
N LEU A 15 -5.81 3.48 -4.94
CA LEU A 15 -5.00 3.17 -6.13
C LEU A 15 -5.48 3.93 -7.37
N ASN A 16 -6.78 3.91 -7.64
CA ASN A 16 -7.35 4.63 -8.79
C ASN A 16 -7.08 6.13 -8.67
N ARG A 17 -7.36 6.73 -7.51
CA ARG A 17 -7.12 8.16 -7.27
C ARG A 17 -5.65 8.54 -7.45
N LEU A 18 -4.72 7.73 -6.96
CA LEU A 18 -3.28 7.96 -7.10
C LEU A 18 -2.82 7.85 -8.56
N TYR A 19 -3.36 6.87 -9.29
CA TYR A 19 -3.08 6.70 -10.70
C TYR A 19 -3.62 7.88 -11.52
N ASP A 20 -4.89 8.24 -11.34
CA ASP A 20 -5.56 9.35 -12.04
C ASP A 20 -4.81 10.67 -11.81
N PHE A 21 -4.39 10.94 -10.57
CA PHE A 21 -3.62 12.14 -10.23
C PHE A 21 -2.31 12.28 -11.02
N LEU A 22 -1.62 11.17 -11.29
CA LEU A 22 -0.39 11.17 -12.09
C LEU A 22 -0.67 11.14 -13.58
N LEU A 23 -1.75 10.48 -14.00
CA LEU A 23 -2.14 10.32 -15.39
C LEU A 23 -2.39 11.67 -16.07
N ASP A 24 -3.00 12.62 -15.35
CA ASP A 24 -3.24 13.99 -15.83
C ASP A 24 -1.94 14.73 -16.22
N ARG A 25 -0.80 14.29 -15.70
CA ARG A 25 0.51 14.93 -15.91
C ARG A 25 1.44 14.12 -16.80
N ASP A 26 1.58 12.83 -16.52
CA ASP A 26 2.50 11.93 -17.22
C ASP A 26 2.09 10.46 -17.02
N ALA A 27 1.55 9.85 -18.08
CA ALA A 27 1.12 8.46 -18.09
C ALA A 27 2.25 7.48 -17.73
N ALA A 28 3.47 7.72 -18.21
CA ALA A 28 4.61 6.85 -17.93
C ALA A 28 5.01 6.88 -16.44
N THR A 29 4.81 8.01 -15.76
CA THR A 29 5.01 8.10 -14.31
C THR A 29 3.86 7.45 -13.53
N ALA A 30 2.62 7.55 -14.02
CA ALA A 30 1.47 6.87 -13.41
C ALA A 30 1.65 5.34 -13.43
N GLU A 31 2.05 4.78 -14.57
CA GLU A 31 2.34 3.34 -14.73
C GLU A 31 3.47 2.89 -13.79
N ARG A 32 4.62 3.58 -13.79
CA ARG A 32 5.73 3.22 -12.91
C ARG A 32 5.39 3.33 -11.43
N ALA A 33 4.51 4.28 -11.05
CA ALA A 33 4.04 4.39 -9.67
C ALA A 33 3.19 3.19 -9.27
N LEU A 34 2.27 2.78 -10.15
CA LEU A 34 1.42 1.61 -9.94
C LEU A 34 2.27 0.34 -9.83
N ASP A 35 3.25 0.16 -10.73
CA ASP A 35 4.16 -0.98 -10.72
C ASP A 35 4.94 -1.07 -9.40
N ALA A 36 5.52 0.05 -8.95
CA ALA A 36 6.25 0.11 -7.67
C ALA A 36 5.36 -0.29 -6.47
N ILE A 37 4.09 0.14 -6.48
CA ILE A 37 3.12 -0.23 -5.44
C ILE A 37 2.80 -1.73 -5.51
N VAL A 38 2.52 -2.26 -6.70
CA VAL A 38 2.15 -3.66 -6.91
C VAL A 38 3.32 -4.58 -6.55
N GLU A 39 4.54 -4.29 -6.99
CA GLU A 39 5.74 -5.06 -6.65
C GLU A 39 5.99 -5.14 -5.14
N CYS A 40 5.96 -4.00 -4.45
CA CYS A 40 6.15 -3.95 -3.00
C CYS A 40 5.05 -4.72 -2.25
N VAL A 41 3.79 -4.59 -2.70
CA VAL A 41 2.67 -5.31 -2.11
C VAL A 41 2.80 -6.82 -2.36
N MET A 42 3.15 -7.26 -3.57
CA MET A 42 3.35 -8.68 -3.88
C MET A 42 4.42 -9.33 -3.01
N GLY A 43 5.48 -8.58 -2.66
CA GLY A 43 6.50 -9.03 -1.71
C GLY A 43 5.95 -9.44 -0.33
N LEU A 44 4.81 -8.90 0.08
CA LEU A 44 4.15 -9.25 1.35
C LEU A 44 3.64 -10.71 1.38
N ALA A 45 3.45 -11.35 0.22
CA ALA A 45 3.09 -12.77 0.19
C ALA A 45 4.20 -13.65 0.80
N GLN A 46 5.46 -13.24 0.63
CA GLN A 46 6.62 -13.93 1.18
C GLN A 46 7.03 -13.33 2.53
N TYR A 47 7.00 -12.00 2.66
CA TYR A 47 7.50 -11.27 3.81
C TYR A 47 6.41 -10.37 4.45
N PRO A 48 5.33 -10.94 5.01
CA PRO A 48 4.19 -10.17 5.54
C PRO A 48 4.53 -9.38 6.82
N ASN A 49 5.73 -9.58 7.39
CA ASN A 49 6.14 -8.94 8.65
C ASN A 49 7.10 -7.76 8.46
N THR A 50 7.45 -7.39 7.21
CA THR A 50 8.42 -6.34 6.87
C THR A 50 7.96 -4.93 7.25
N GLY A 51 6.66 -4.68 7.28
CA GLY A 51 6.11 -3.35 7.58
C GLY A 51 6.29 -2.94 9.04
N ARG A 52 6.43 -1.64 9.28
CA ARG A 52 6.45 -1.04 10.62
C ARG A 52 5.14 -1.37 11.33
N LYS A 53 5.21 -1.90 12.56
CA LYS A 53 4.03 -2.19 13.37
C LYS A 53 3.40 -0.90 13.89
N ILE A 54 2.07 -0.86 13.84
CA ILE A 54 1.25 0.17 14.48
C ILE A 54 0.16 -0.52 15.27
N GLU A 55 -0.03 -0.10 16.52
CA GLU A 55 -1.13 -0.56 17.34
C GLU A 55 -2.10 0.60 17.51
N GLN A 56 -3.36 0.38 17.14
CA GLN A 56 -4.43 1.37 17.25
C GLN A 56 -5.71 0.64 17.64
N ASP A 57 -6.40 1.13 18.69
CA ASP A 57 -7.66 0.59 19.18
C ASP A 57 -7.63 -0.93 19.45
N GLY A 58 -6.49 -1.43 19.95
CA GLY A 58 -6.29 -2.86 20.23
C GLY A 58 -6.10 -3.73 19.00
N GLN A 59 -5.98 -3.14 17.81
CA GLN A 59 -5.69 -3.83 16.55
C GLN A 59 -4.25 -3.58 16.11
N LEU A 60 -3.60 -4.63 15.59
CA LEU A 60 -2.25 -4.57 15.03
C LEU A 60 -2.31 -4.34 13.53
N PHE A 61 -1.83 -3.18 13.11
CA PHE A 61 -1.62 -2.79 11.72
C PHE A 61 -0.13 -2.79 11.37
N ARG A 62 0.13 -2.71 10.07
CA ARG A 62 1.46 -2.54 9.53
C ARG A 62 1.48 -1.52 8.42
N GLU A 63 2.56 -0.75 8.38
CA GLU A 63 2.83 0.19 7.30
C GLU A 63 4.00 -0.30 6.48
N LEU A 64 3.75 -0.47 5.19
CA LEU A 64 4.79 -0.71 4.20
C LEU A 64 5.13 0.63 3.54
N VAL A 65 6.38 1.07 3.70
CA VAL A 65 6.94 2.17 2.92
C VAL A 65 7.28 1.65 1.53
N ILE A 66 6.78 2.34 0.50
CA ILE A 66 6.95 2.00 -0.90
C ILE A 66 7.77 3.13 -1.55
N PRO A 67 9.07 2.93 -1.81
CA PRO A 67 9.92 3.96 -2.39
C PRO A 67 9.47 4.32 -3.81
N PHE A 68 9.17 5.59 -4.06
CA PHE A 68 8.88 6.11 -5.40
C PHE A 68 9.07 7.62 -5.46
N GLY A 69 9.79 8.13 -6.46
CA GLY A 69 10.06 9.56 -6.57
C GLY A 69 10.73 10.13 -5.32
N ARG A 70 10.29 11.31 -4.86
CA ARG A 70 10.89 12.02 -3.71
C ARG A 70 10.29 11.69 -2.35
N ALA A 71 9.08 11.12 -2.31
CA ALA A 71 8.34 10.92 -1.06
C ALA A 71 7.75 9.50 -0.93
N GLY A 72 7.50 8.81 -2.04
CA GLY A 72 6.97 7.46 -2.02
C GLY A 72 5.52 7.36 -1.56
N TYR A 73 5.10 6.12 -1.39
CA TYR A 73 3.78 5.75 -0.91
C TYR A 73 3.88 4.99 0.40
N LEU A 74 2.73 4.85 1.05
CA LEU A 74 2.57 4.07 2.25
C LEU A 74 1.33 3.21 2.12
N ALA A 75 1.48 1.90 2.29
CA ALA A 75 0.38 0.95 2.31
C ALA A 75 0.13 0.50 3.74
N LEU A 76 -1.08 0.76 4.24
CA LEU A 76 -1.55 0.25 5.52
C LEU A 76 -2.15 -1.14 5.29
N TYR A 77 -1.71 -2.13 6.06
CA TYR A 77 -2.20 -3.50 5.92
C TYR A 77 -2.29 -4.23 7.26
N GLN A 78 -3.01 -5.34 7.23
CA GLN A 78 -3.08 -6.31 8.32
C GLN A 78 -2.73 -7.70 7.81
N VAL A 79 -2.20 -8.53 8.72
CA VAL A 79 -1.97 -9.95 8.47
C VAL A 79 -3.02 -10.71 9.26
N SER A 80 -3.86 -11.48 8.56
CA SER A 80 -4.88 -12.31 9.19
C SER A 80 -4.25 -13.48 9.97
N PRO A 81 -4.99 -14.14 10.88
CA PRO A 81 -4.52 -15.34 11.57
C PRO A 81 -4.13 -16.48 10.62
N ALA A 82 -4.76 -16.56 9.44
CA ALA A 82 -4.44 -17.54 8.40
C ALA A 82 -3.17 -17.18 7.59
N GLY A 83 -2.59 -16.00 7.84
CA GLY A 83 -1.42 -15.48 7.14
C GLY A 83 -1.72 -14.68 5.88
N ASP A 84 -2.98 -14.54 5.46
CA ASP A 84 -3.36 -13.66 4.34
C ASP A 84 -3.13 -12.19 4.67
N VAL A 85 -2.77 -11.40 3.65
CA VAL A 85 -2.48 -9.96 3.75
C VAL A 85 -3.67 -9.16 3.23
N ASN A 86 -4.19 -8.26 4.06
CA ASN A 86 -5.28 -7.36 3.69
C ASN A 86 -4.76 -5.93 3.62
N ILE A 87 -4.68 -5.37 2.42
CA ILE A 87 -4.36 -3.97 2.18
C ILE A 87 -5.60 -3.13 2.46
N LEU A 88 -5.46 -2.17 3.37
CA LEU A 88 -6.55 -1.37 3.92
C LEU A 88 -6.63 0.04 3.33
N ALA A 89 -5.48 0.63 3.04
CA ALA A 89 -5.35 1.94 2.42
C ALA A 89 -3.98 2.06 1.74
N ILE A 90 -3.91 2.88 0.70
CA ILE A 90 -2.65 3.26 0.06
C ILE A 90 -2.65 4.78 -0.10
N ARG A 91 -1.56 5.44 0.25
CA ARG A 91 -1.50 6.91 0.21
C ARG A 91 -0.13 7.37 -0.25
N HIS A 92 -0.07 8.53 -0.88
CA HIS A 92 1.20 9.22 -1.09
C HIS A 92 1.65 9.87 0.22
N GLN A 93 2.94 9.81 0.58
CA GLN A 93 3.42 10.27 1.90
C GLN A 93 3.29 11.78 2.14
N ARG A 94 2.95 12.56 1.10
CA ARG A 94 2.70 14.01 1.20
C ARG A 94 1.22 14.37 1.19
N GLU A 95 0.32 13.39 1.29
CA GLU A 95 -1.09 13.71 1.50
C GLU A 95 -1.23 14.34 2.89
N ASP A 96 -1.94 15.47 2.95
CA ASP A 96 -2.00 16.37 4.12
C ASP A 96 -2.71 15.76 5.36
N ASP A 97 -3.23 14.53 5.25
CA ASP A 97 -4.02 13.87 6.28
C ASP A 97 -3.20 12.96 7.23
N TYR A 98 -1.86 12.97 7.12
CA TYR A 98 -0.96 12.19 7.95
C TYR A 98 -0.23 13.10 8.97
N ARG A 99 -0.84 13.28 10.15
CA ARG A 99 -0.24 13.86 11.36
C ARG A 99 -0.47 12.97 12.55
#